data_AF-A0A1B8DVB2-F1
#
_entry.id   AF-A0A1B8DVB2-F1
#
_cell.length_a   1.000
_cell.length_b   1.000
_cell.length_c   1.000
_cell.angle_alpha   90.00
_cell.angle_beta   90.00
_cell.angle_gamma   90.00
#
_symmetry.space_group_name_H-M   'P 1'
#
loop_
_entity.id
_entity.type
_entity.pdbx_description
1 polymer ?
#
loop_
_entity_poly.entity_id
_entity_poly.type
_entity_poly.pdbx_seq_one_letter_code
_entity_poly.pdbx_strand_id
1 'polypeptide(L)'
;MSHSIRSHRKSRTGCNNCKVRRIKCNEAKPHCTGCIRGGYECLYAANVTVNRQANPPVQSNSSVPKDHIDLQPMPSFQQLSEGSVYSAKHILDIRLMHHYCIFTAKYFAGTFPEKVSIALMVDIPQLGFKHEFLMDAILLVSMTHLSCTEPVTTETLPVYLYRDQALRSLRRAVADISSQTLRAIRGASVLLATVSLATDRITKQSGLWTANWMTLALGQRNFHTPASPPQHSTTTPSQDDIESPSNRYGSFTDIPAPGTIVADIQRALYSKGNDCAHLETLHKDAMELSRLIAVLEHPYEESWLEKKIKAWAFDVVSPEFVELVRQAQPLALIILAYYLALFRFLPDTWTYQGVATHDIGEIYNTIDPALVGYISVPKMALQINDRTALAQMLVSCLSTRGQETGCT
;
A
#
# COMPACT_ATOMS: atom_id res chain seq x y z
N MET A 1 -8.55 -45.21 -25.44
CA MET A 1 -8.79 -44.14 -26.45
C MET A 1 -7.83 -42.99 -26.15
N SER A 2 -6.66 -42.98 -26.79
CA SER A 2 -5.63 -41.95 -26.63
C SER A 2 -5.78 -40.93 -27.75
N HIS A 3 -6.20 -39.70 -27.42
CA HIS A 3 -6.21 -38.60 -28.38
C HIS A 3 -4.78 -38.12 -28.62
N SER A 4 -4.23 -38.52 -29.77
CA SER A 4 -3.00 -37.99 -30.34
C SER A 4 -3.17 -36.49 -30.62
N ILE A 5 -2.38 -35.65 -29.94
CA ILE A 5 -2.29 -34.22 -30.21
C ILE A 5 -1.52 -34.06 -31.52
N ARG A 6 -2.25 -33.82 -32.61
CA ARG A 6 -1.65 -33.40 -33.89
C ARG A 6 -0.97 -32.05 -33.70
N SER A 7 0.36 -32.06 -33.82
CA SER A 7 1.18 -30.86 -33.94
C SER A 7 0.71 -30.05 -35.16
N HIS A 8 0.13 -28.88 -34.91
CA HIS A 8 -0.27 -27.95 -35.96
C HIS A 8 0.84 -26.94 -36.24
N ARG A 9 1.11 -26.73 -37.54
CA ARG A 9 2.09 -25.76 -38.06
C ARG A 9 1.74 -24.36 -37.56
N LYS A 10 2.65 -23.78 -36.76
CA LYS A 10 2.52 -22.41 -36.23
C LYS A 10 2.46 -21.42 -37.40
N SER A 11 1.39 -20.62 -37.48
CA SER A 11 1.27 -19.52 -38.43
C SER A 11 2.34 -18.47 -38.13
N ARG A 12 3.20 -18.17 -39.11
CA ARG A 12 4.24 -17.14 -38.99
C ARG A 12 3.66 -15.73 -39.17
N THR A 13 2.55 -15.61 -39.90
CA THR A 13 1.93 -14.37 -40.37
C THR A 13 0.64 -13.99 -39.62
N GLY A 14 0.26 -14.72 -38.58
CA GLY A 14 -0.89 -14.40 -37.73
C GLY A 14 -0.78 -13.01 -37.08
N CYS A 15 -1.93 -12.39 -36.78
CA CYS A 15 -1.99 -11.09 -36.11
C CYS A 15 -1.41 -11.16 -34.70
N ASN A 16 -1.00 -10.01 -34.18
CA ASN A 16 -0.34 -9.89 -32.87
C ASN A 16 -1.24 -10.40 -31.74
N ASN A 17 -2.53 -10.10 -31.79
CA ASN A 17 -3.46 -10.49 -30.75
C ASN A 17 -3.64 -12.02 -30.65
N CYS A 18 -3.85 -12.70 -31.78
CA CYS A 18 -3.92 -14.16 -31.81
C CYS A 18 -2.59 -14.83 -31.40
N LYS A 19 -1.45 -14.21 -31.70
CA LYS A 19 -0.12 -14.67 -31.26
C LYS A 19 0.05 -14.56 -29.75
N VAL A 20 -0.28 -13.41 -29.15
CA VAL A 20 -0.25 -13.20 -27.68
C VAL A 20 -1.15 -14.21 -26.97
N ARG A 21 -2.36 -14.42 -27.51
CA ARG A 21 -3.34 -15.35 -26.97
C ARG A 21 -3.05 -16.82 -27.26
N ARG A 22 -2.01 -17.11 -28.05
CA ARG A 22 -1.61 -18.47 -28.46
C ARG A 22 -2.76 -19.29 -29.09
N ILE A 23 -3.63 -18.64 -29.86
CA ILE A 23 -4.76 -19.26 -30.58
C ILE A 23 -4.56 -19.19 -32.10
N LYS A 24 -5.28 -20.03 -32.85
CA LYS A 24 -5.17 -20.10 -34.32
C LYS A 24 -5.75 -18.83 -34.97
N CYS A 25 -4.92 -18.09 -35.70
CA CYS A 25 -5.33 -16.97 -36.55
C CYS A 25 -5.73 -17.48 -37.93
N ASN A 26 -6.82 -16.96 -38.52
CA ASN A 26 -7.20 -17.26 -39.90
C ASN A 26 -6.59 -16.31 -40.94
N GLU A 27 -5.78 -15.34 -40.50
CA GLU A 27 -5.00 -14.42 -41.35
C GLU A 27 -5.81 -13.52 -42.29
N ALA A 28 -7.13 -13.43 -42.11
CA ALA A 28 -7.96 -12.49 -42.86
C ALA A 28 -7.58 -11.04 -42.53
N LYS A 29 -7.54 -10.18 -43.55
CA LYS A 29 -7.21 -8.74 -43.46
C LYS A 29 -8.43 -7.90 -43.89
N PRO A 30 -8.70 -6.74 -43.26
CA PRO A 30 -7.88 -6.05 -42.25
C PRO A 30 -7.95 -6.68 -40.85
N HIS A 31 -8.99 -7.46 -40.54
CA HIS A 31 -9.15 -8.12 -39.25
C HIS A 31 -9.44 -9.62 -39.40
N CYS A 32 -8.86 -10.43 -38.52
CA CYS A 32 -9.08 -11.86 -38.46
C CYS A 32 -10.45 -12.16 -37.82
N THR A 33 -11.12 -13.24 -38.21
CA THR A 33 -12.49 -13.55 -37.73
C THR A 33 -12.54 -13.80 -36.23
N GLY A 34 -11.47 -14.35 -35.65
CA GLY A 34 -11.36 -14.56 -34.21
C GLY A 34 -11.28 -13.25 -33.41
N CYS A 35 -10.62 -12.23 -33.96
CA CYS A 35 -10.57 -10.91 -33.34
C CYS A 35 -11.89 -10.16 -33.51
N ILE A 36 -12.51 -10.19 -34.69
CA ILE A 36 -13.82 -9.59 -34.94
C ILE A 36 -14.88 -10.15 -33.98
N ARG A 37 -15.00 -11.49 -33.91
CA ARG A 37 -16.00 -12.14 -33.05
C ARG A 37 -15.75 -11.89 -31.56
N GLY A 38 -14.50 -11.69 -31.17
CA GLY A 38 -14.14 -11.41 -29.79
C GLY A 38 -14.09 -9.93 -29.43
N GLY A 39 -14.39 -9.02 -30.38
CA GLY A 39 -14.29 -7.57 -30.16
C GLY A 39 -12.86 -7.08 -29.89
N TYR A 40 -11.85 -7.83 -30.33
CA TYR A 40 -10.45 -7.50 -30.07
C TYR A 40 -9.83 -6.73 -31.23
N GLU A 41 -8.96 -5.77 -30.90
CA GLU A 41 -8.15 -5.08 -31.90
C GLU A 41 -7.23 -6.06 -32.63
N CYS A 42 -7.36 -6.12 -33.96
CA CYS A 42 -6.62 -7.06 -34.81
C CYS A 42 -5.54 -6.32 -35.59
N LEU A 43 -4.31 -6.36 -35.05
CA LEU A 43 -3.15 -5.71 -35.64
C LEU A 43 -2.20 -6.75 -36.23
N TYR A 44 -1.86 -6.60 -37.51
CA TYR A 44 -0.75 -7.31 -38.13
C TYR A 44 0.48 -6.41 -38.06
N ALA A 45 1.66 -7.00 -37.83
CA ALA A 45 2.91 -6.24 -37.87
C ALA A 45 3.06 -5.62 -39.27
N ALA A 46 2.90 -4.29 -39.36
CA ALA A 46 3.23 -3.55 -40.56
C ALA A 46 4.75 -3.53 -40.69
N ASN A 47 5.28 -3.99 -41.83
CA ASN A 47 6.66 -3.71 -42.18
C ASN A 47 6.78 -2.19 -42.29
N VAL A 48 7.49 -1.58 -41.34
CA VAL A 48 7.73 -0.14 -41.31
C VAL A 48 8.66 0.21 -42.46
N THR A 49 8.11 0.75 -43.55
CA THR A 49 8.85 1.62 -44.46
C THR A 49 8.35 3.04 -44.22
N VAL A 50 9.17 3.80 -43.49
CA VAL A 50 9.07 5.26 -43.41
C VAL A 50 9.27 5.80 -44.82
N ASN A 51 8.29 6.54 -45.36
CA ASN A 51 8.63 7.58 -46.32
C ASN A 51 7.67 8.77 -46.28
N ARG A 52 8.27 9.95 -46.11
CA ARG A 52 7.65 11.27 -46.25
C ARG A 52 7.33 11.50 -47.73
N GLN A 53 6.16 12.04 -48.05
CA GLN A 53 5.97 13.19 -48.97
C GLN A 53 4.48 13.50 -49.26
N ALA A 54 4.18 14.80 -49.16
CA ALA A 54 3.25 15.65 -49.91
C ALA A 54 1.80 15.21 -50.27
N ASN A 55 0.84 16.05 -49.85
CA ASN A 55 -0.54 16.21 -50.38
C ASN A 55 -0.55 16.58 -51.89
N PRO A 56 -1.65 16.42 -52.68
CA PRO A 56 -2.94 17.13 -52.47
C PRO A 56 -4.20 16.38 -53.04
N PRO A 57 -5.35 17.04 -53.38
CA PRO A 57 -6.62 16.90 -52.66
C PRO A 57 -7.75 16.22 -53.47
N VAL A 58 -8.63 15.45 -52.84
CA VAL A 58 -9.93 15.07 -53.46
C VAL A 58 -11.06 15.10 -52.44
N GLN A 59 -12.05 15.90 -52.76
CA GLN A 59 -13.35 16.01 -52.10
C GLN A 59 -14.18 14.74 -52.32
N SER A 60 -14.82 14.24 -51.27
CA SER A 60 -16.11 13.55 -51.43
C SER A 60 -16.83 13.50 -50.08
N ASN A 61 -17.96 14.19 -50.03
CA ASN A 61 -18.97 14.11 -48.98
C ASN A 61 -19.39 12.66 -48.75
N SER A 62 -19.31 12.19 -47.50
CA SER A 62 -20.19 11.16 -46.99
C SER A 62 -20.40 11.38 -45.49
N SER A 63 -21.59 11.89 -45.19
CA SER A 63 -22.22 11.93 -43.87
C SER A 63 -22.32 10.52 -43.31
N VAL A 64 -21.46 10.20 -42.34
CA VAL A 64 -21.63 9.05 -41.44
C VAL A 64 -21.69 9.61 -40.02
N PRO A 65 -22.69 9.26 -39.19
CA PRO A 65 -22.77 9.75 -37.83
C PRO A 65 -21.53 9.26 -37.09
N LYS A 66 -20.70 10.19 -36.62
CA LYS A 66 -19.70 9.87 -35.61
C LYS A 66 -20.46 9.69 -34.31
N ASP A 67 -20.84 8.45 -34.01
CA ASP A 67 -21.08 8.04 -32.62
C ASP A 67 -19.71 8.05 -31.91
N HIS A 68 -19.21 9.25 -31.65
CA HIS A 68 -18.34 9.45 -30.52
C HIS A 68 -19.20 9.08 -29.31
N ILE A 69 -18.85 7.98 -28.64
CA ILE A 69 -19.21 7.82 -27.23
C ILE A 69 -18.53 9.02 -26.56
N ASP A 70 -19.32 10.07 -26.41
CA ASP A 70 -18.95 11.26 -25.66
C ASP A 70 -18.53 10.72 -24.29
N LEU A 71 -17.24 10.87 -23.96
CA LEU A 71 -16.72 10.54 -22.64
C LEU A 71 -17.26 11.61 -21.68
N GLN A 72 -18.58 11.65 -21.53
CA GLN A 72 -19.21 12.43 -20.49
C GLN A 72 -18.76 11.85 -19.16
N PRO A 73 -18.49 12.70 -18.15
CA PRO A 73 -18.31 12.22 -16.80
C PRO A 73 -19.51 11.34 -16.43
N MET A 74 -19.21 10.12 -15.99
CA MET A 74 -20.20 9.09 -15.65
C MET A 74 -21.33 9.70 -14.80
N PRO A 75 -22.61 9.43 -15.14
CA PRO A 75 -23.73 10.00 -14.41
C PRO A 75 -23.63 9.67 -12.93
N SER A 76 -24.01 10.63 -12.09
CA SER A 76 -24.09 10.46 -10.65
C SER A 76 -24.89 9.19 -10.30
N PHE A 77 -24.43 8.44 -9.31
CA PHE A 77 -24.99 7.14 -8.86
C PHE A 77 -26.51 7.14 -8.55
N GLN A 78 -27.14 8.31 -8.54
CA GLN A 78 -28.56 8.51 -8.26
C GLN A 78 -29.46 8.37 -9.51
N GLN A 79 -28.91 8.24 -10.72
CA GLN A 79 -29.70 8.12 -11.96
C GLN A 79 -29.70 6.69 -12.50
N LEU A 80 -30.37 5.77 -11.80
CA LEU A 80 -30.80 4.52 -12.44
C LEU A 80 -32.23 4.69 -12.96
N SER A 81 -32.50 4.22 -14.18
CA SER A 81 -33.84 4.24 -14.76
C SER A 81 -34.79 3.34 -13.98
N GLU A 82 -36.06 3.74 -13.87
CA GLU A 82 -37.14 2.90 -13.34
C GLU A 82 -37.16 1.57 -14.13
N GLY A 83 -37.08 0.44 -13.42
CA GLY A 83 -37.05 -0.91 -14.00
C GLY A 83 -35.66 -1.53 -14.20
N SER A 84 -34.57 -0.93 -13.70
CA SER A 84 -33.23 -1.55 -13.74
C SER A 84 -33.19 -2.87 -12.96
N VAL A 85 -32.66 -3.93 -13.58
CA VAL A 85 -32.41 -5.24 -12.95
C VAL A 85 -31.34 -5.14 -11.84
N TYR A 86 -30.41 -4.20 -11.96
CA TYR A 86 -29.32 -4.01 -11.01
C TYR A 86 -29.52 -2.73 -10.20
N SER A 87 -29.33 -2.83 -8.88
CA SER A 87 -29.33 -1.67 -7.98
C SER A 87 -28.06 -0.82 -8.17
N ALA A 88 -28.09 0.42 -7.70
CA ALA A 88 -26.93 1.33 -7.78
C ALA A 88 -25.72 0.75 -7.04
N LYS A 89 -25.97 0.07 -5.92
CA LYS A 89 -24.94 -0.65 -5.18
C LYS A 89 -24.34 -1.79 -6.01
N HIS A 90 -25.16 -2.60 -6.68
CA HIS A 90 -24.63 -3.69 -7.52
C HIS A 90 -23.72 -3.17 -8.63
N ILE A 91 -24.12 -2.08 -9.31
CA ILE A 91 -23.30 -1.45 -10.34
C ILE A 91 -22.00 -0.88 -9.75
N LEU A 92 -22.05 -0.26 -8.57
CA LEU A 92 -20.87 0.22 -7.87
C LEU A 92 -19.93 -0.93 -7.51
N ASP A 93 -20.42 -2.03 -6.93
CA ASP A 93 -19.61 -3.20 -6.58
C ASP A 93 -18.91 -3.79 -7.82
N ILE A 94 -19.61 -3.90 -8.95
CA ILE A 94 -19.04 -4.36 -10.23
C ILE A 94 -17.97 -3.40 -10.73
N ARG A 95 -18.21 -2.07 -10.68
CA ARG A 95 -17.23 -1.06 -11.06
C ARG A 95 -15.98 -1.16 -10.19
N LEU A 96 -16.13 -1.31 -8.88
CA LEU A 96 -15.03 -1.47 -7.94
C LEU A 96 -14.25 -2.75 -8.20
N MET A 97 -14.93 -3.87 -8.48
CA MET A 97 -14.25 -5.12 -8.83
C MET A 97 -13.46 -5.00 -10.13
N HIS A 98 -14.02 -4.36 -11.15
CA HIS A 98 -13.30 -4.04 -12.39
C HIS A 98 -12.09 -3.14 -12.12
N HIS A 99 -12.27 -2.07 -11.33
CA HIS A 99 -11.20 -1.15 -10.96
C HIS A 99 -10.08 -1.84 -10.17
N TYR A 100 -10.44 -2.81 -9.33
CA TYR A 100 -9.48 -3.62 -8.60
C TYR A 100 -8.58 -4.41 -9.55
N CYS A 101 -9.19 -5.19 -10.45
CA CYS A 101 -8.47 -6.10 -11.35
C CYS A 101 -7.59 -5.37 -12.37
N ILE A 102 -8.00 -4.19 -12.84
CA ILE A 102 -7.32 -3.49 -13.93
C ILE A 102 -6.29 -2.48 -13.42
N PHE A 103 -6.61 -1.76 -12.34
CA PHE A 103 -5.80 -0.63 -11.87
C PHE A 103 -5.20 -0.89 -10.49
N THR A 104 -6.02 -1.23 -9.51
CA THR A 104 -5.61 -1.26 -8.10
C THR A 104 -4.59 -2.37 -7.80
N ALA A 105 -4.84 -3.60 -8.25
CA ALA A 105 -3.91 -4.72 -8.04
C ALA A 105 -2.56 -4.49 -8.74
N LYS A 106 -2.58 -3.88 -9.94
CA LYS A 106 -1.37 -3.52 -10.69
C LYS A 106 -0.55 -2.45 -9.99
N TYR A 107 -1.20 -1.48 -9.36
CA TYR A 107 -0.52 -0.47 -8.56
C TYR A 107 0.27 -1.11 -7.41
N PHE A 108 -0.39 -1.97 -6.61
CA PHE A 108 0.28 -2.65 -5.50
C PHE A 108 1.32 -3.67 -5.93
N ALA A 109 1.16 -4.30 -7.10
CA ALA A 109 2.14 -5.23 -7.65
C ALA A 109 3.53 -4.63 -7.88
N GLY A 110 3.65 -3.30 -8.02
CA GLY A 110 4.95 -2.62 -8.10
C GLY A 110 5.68 -2.53 -6.76
N THR A 111 4.98 -2.74 -5.64
CA THR A 111 5.49 -2.61 -4.26
C THR A 111 5.92 -3.96 -3.67
N PHE A 112 5.50 -5.08 -4.28
CA PHE A 112 5.68 -6.42 -3.73
C PHE A 112 6.44 -7.37 -4.68
N PRO A 113 7.00 -8.48 -4.17
CA PRO A 113 7.61 -9.51 -5.00
C PRO A 113 6.63 -10.10 -6.03
N GLU A 114 7.14 -10.60 -7.16
CA GLU A 114 6.35 -11.12 -8.29
C GLU A 114 5.25 -12.11 -7.89
N LYS A 115 5.53 -13.02 -6.93
CA LYS A 115 4.54 -13.98 -6.42
C LYS A 115 3.35 -13.29 -5.75
N VAL A 116 3.59 -12.24 -4.97
CA VAL A 116 2.54 -11.46 -4.30
C VAL A 116 1.73 -10.69 -5.33
N SER A 117 2.38 -10.18 -6.37
CA SER A 117 1.71 -9.50 -7.49
C SER A 117 0.73 -10.42 -8.21
N ILE A 118 1.12 -11.68 -8.48
CA ILE A 118 0.22 -12.70 -9.05
C ILE A 118 -0.95 -12.97 -8.10
N ALA A 119 -0.67 -13.16 -6.81
CA ALA A 119 -1.71 -13.41 -5.82
C ALA A 119 -2.72 -12.27 -5.74
N LEU A 120 -2.27 -11.00 -5.74
CA LEU A 120 -3.15 -9.83 -5.72
C LEU A 120 -4.07 -9.75 -6.94
N MET A 121 -3.58 -10.13 -8.12
CA MET A 121 -4.33 -10.06 -9.38
C MET A 121 -5.27 -11.25 -9.61
N VAL A 122 -4.92 -12.44 -9.13
CA VAL A 122 -5.61 -13.68 -9.46
C VAL A 122 -6.20 -14.36 -8.23
N ASP A 123 -5.34 -14.73 -7.28
CA ASP A 123 -5.74 -15.59 -6.17
C ASP A 123 -6.65 -14.87 -5.16
N ILE A 124 -6.36 -13.62 -4.86
CA ILE A 124 -7.12 -12.80 -3.90
C ILE A 124 -8.55 -12.55 -4.39
N PRO A 125 -8.83 -12.11 -5.64
CA PRO A 125 -10.18 -12.06 -6.17
C PRO A 125 -10.92 -13.40 -6.14
N GLN A 126 -10.26 -14.49 -6.53
CA GLN A 126 -10.85 -15.83 -6.52
C GLN A 126 -11.23 -16.28 -5.11
N LEU A 127 -10.38 -15.96 -4.13
CA LEU A 127 -10.64 -16.23 -2.72
C LEU A 127 -11.75 -15.32 -2.19
N GLY A 128 -11.81 -14.07 -2.63
CA GLY A 128 -12.88 -13.12 -2.30
C GLY A 128 -14.26 -13.62 -2.69
N PHE A 129 -14.41 -14.28 -3.85
CA PHE A 129 -15.68 -14.91 -4.24
C PHE A 129 -16.14 -16.04 -3.31
N LYS A 130 -15.23 -16.59 -2.49
CA LYS A 130 -15.55 -17.65 -1.51
C LYS A 130 -15.76 -17.09 -0.10
N HIS A 131 -15.28 -15.89 0.18
CA HIS A 131 -15.28 -15.29 1.52
C HIS A 131 -15.71 -13.83 1.46
N GLU A 132 -16.95 -13.55 1.87
CA GLU A 132 -17.56 -12.22 1.79
C GLU A 132 -16.72 -11.13 2.45
N PHE A 133 -16.14 -11.39 3.62
CA PHE A 133 -15.29 -10.42 4.32
C PHE A 133 -14.01 -10.04 3.55
N LEU A 134 -13.48 -10.95 2.73
CA LEU A 134 -12.35 -10.64 1.86
C LEU A 134 -12.81 -9.84 0.65
N MET A 135 -13.99 -10.16 0.09
CA MET A 135 -14.59 -9.33 -0.96
C MET A 135 -14.84 -7.90 -0.47
N ASP A 136 -15.37 -7.73 0.74
CA ASP A 136 -15.57 -6.40 1.35
C ASP A 136 -14.25 -5.60 1.42
N ALA A 137 -13.16 -6.26 1.83
CA ALA A 137 -11.83 -5.65 1.87
C ALA A 137 -11.34 -5.25 0.47
N ILE A 138 -11.49 -6.12 -0.53
CA ILE A 138 -11.13 -5.85 -1.94
C ILE A 138 -11.90 -4.62 -2.47
N LEU A 139 -13.20 -4.55 -2.21
CA LEU A 139 -14.05 -3.44 -2.65
C LEU A 139 -13.67 -2.13 -1.95
N LEU A 140 -13.38 -2.15 -0.64
CA LEU A 140 -12.88 -0.96 0.06
C LEU A 140 -11.55 -0.49 -0.50
N VAL A 141 -10.59 -1.40 -0.71
CA VAL A 141 -9.27 -1.06 -1.28
C VAL A 141 -9.41 -0.42 -2.64
N SER A 142 -10.29 -0.98 -3.48
CA SER A 142 -10.61 -0.43 -4.79
C SER A 142 -11.25 0.97 -4.69
N MET A 143 -12.19 1.15 -3.76
CA MET A 143 -12.86 2.44 -3.56
C MET A 143 -11.92 3.52 -3.04
N THR A 144 -11.04 3.18 -2.09
CA THR A 144 -10.02 4.10 -1.57
C THR A 144 -9.02 4.47 -2.67
N HIS A 145 -8.56 3.50 -3.47
CA HIS A 145 -7.69 3.75 -4.61
C HIS A 145 -8.38 4.66 -5.64
N LEU A 146 -9.61 4.33 -6.05
CA LEU A 146 -10.44 5.14 -6.95
C LEU A 146 -10.57 6.59 -6.46
N SER A 147 -10.87 6.77 -5.18
CA SER A 147 -11.02 8.09 -4.54
C SER A 147 -9.74 8.93 -4.52
N CYS A 148 -8.58 8.28 -4.61
CA CYS A 148 -7.27 8.95 -4.61
C CYS A 148 -6.71 9.21 -6.00
N THR A 149 -7.07 8.39 -7.00
CA THR A 149 -6.43 8.42 -8.32
C THR A 149 -7.31 8.98 -9.43
N GLU A 150 -8.63 8.97 -9.25
CA GLU A 150 -9.55 9.57 -10.23
C GLU A 150 -10.02 10.95 -9.77
N PRO A 151 -10.20 11.92 -10.69
CA PRO A 151 -10.75 13.25 -10.39
C PRO A 151 -12.25 13.22 -10.03
N VAL A 152 -12.80 12.05 -9.71
CA VAL A 152 -14.18 11.92 -9.22
C VAL A 152 -14.26 12.59 -7.86
N THR A 153 -15.24 13.46 -7.67
CA THR A 153 -15.52 14.10 -6.38
C THR A 153 -15.65 13.05 -5.30
N THR A 154 -14.66 12.98 -4.40
CA THR A 154 -14.61 12.05 -3.26
C THR A 154 -15.89 12.08 -2.43
N GLU A 155 -16.61 13.20 -2.45
CA GLU A 155 -17.91 13.42 -1.80
C GLU A 155 -19.04 12.50 -2.29
N THR A 156 -18.92 11.89 -3.48
CA THR A 156 -19.97 11.02 -4.03
C THR A 156 -19.78 9.54 -3.72
N LEU A 157 -18.60 9.13 -3.24
CA LEU A 157 -18.30 7.74 -2.94
C LEU A 157 -18.56 7.42 -1.47
N PRO A 158 -19.32 6.35 -1.15
CA PRO A 158 -19.67 6.00 0.22
C PRO A 158 -18.54 5.24 0.95
N VAL A 159 -17.34 5.82 1.01
CA VAL A 159 -16.13 5.18 1.57
C VAL A 159 -16.33 4.71 3.01
N TYR A 160 -17.02 5.53 3.82
CA TYR A 160 -17.34 5.17 5.21
C TYR A 160 -18.18 3.89 5.31
N LEU A 161 -19.16 3.70 4.41
CA LEU A 161 -20.03 2.51 4.44
C LEU A 161 -19.25 1.23 4.09
N TYR A 162 -18.39 1.29 3.07
CA TYR A 162 -17.55 0.15 2.68
C TYR A 162 -16.51 -0.17 3.76
N ARG A 163 -15.98 0.86 4.43
CA ARG A 163 -15.05 0.70 5.55
C ARG A 163 -15.72 -0.01 6.72
N ASP A 164 -16.88 0.47 7.15
CA ASP A 164 -17.65 -0.10 8.25
C ASP A 164 -18.09 -1.54 7.92
N GLN A 165 -18.52 -1.81 6.68
CA GLN A 165 -18.81 -3.16 6.21
C GLN A 165 -17.60 -4.09 6.31
N ALA A 166 -16.46 -3.73 5.70
CA ALA A 166 -15.26 -4.57 5.67
C ALA A 166 -14.66 -4.83 7.06
N LEU A 167 -14.62 -3.81 7.94
CA LEU A 167 -14.11 -3.98 9.30
C LEU A 167 -15.03 -4.86 10.14
N ARG A 168 -16.36 -4.72 10.01
CA ARG A 168 -17.32 -5.57 10.75
C ARG A 168 -17.29 -7.02 10.28
N SER A 169 -17.28 -7.27 8.97
CA SER A 169 -17.24 -8.63 8.43
C SER A 169 -15.93 -9.33 8.77
N LEU A 170 -14.80 -8.61 8.70
CA LEU A 170 -13.51 -9.16 9.14
C LEU A 170 -13.50 -9.48 10.64
N ARG A 171 -14.02 -8.60 11.51
CA ARG A 171 -14.09 -8.88 12.96
C ARG A 171 -14.88 -10.15 13.27
N ARG A 172 -16.00 -10.38 12.58
CA ARG A 172 -16.77 -11.62 12.74
C ARG A 172 -15.99 -12.85 12.27
N ALA A 173 -15.30 -12.75 11.13
CA ALA A 173 -14.48 -13.83 10.61
C ALA A 173 -13.29 -14.17 11.53
N VAL A 174 -12.69 -13.16 12.18
CA VAL A 174 -11.61 -13.36 13.16
C VAL A 174 -12.13 -14.04 14.44
N ALA A 175 -13.35 -13.74 14.87
CA ALA A 175 -13.95 -14.37 16.03
C ALA A 175 -14.25 -15.88 15.82
N ASP A 176 -14.42 -16.32 14.57
CA ASP A 176 -14.66 -17.71 14.17
C ASP A 176 -13.55 -18.22 13.23
N ILE A 177 -12.31 -18.14 13.71
CA ILE A 177 -11.14 -18.50 12.90
C ILE A 177 -11.03 -20.02 12.70
N SER A 178 -10.78 -20.43 11.45
CA SER A 178 -10.54 -21.83 11.09
C SER A 178 -9.40 -21.95 10.06
N SER A 179 -8.91 -23.17 9.84
CA SER A 179 -7.89 -23.45 8.82
C SER A 179 -8.35 -23.10 7.40
N GLN A 180 -9.66 -23.13 7.15
CA GLN A 180 -10.25 -22.78 5.85
C GLN A 180 -10.33 -21.25 5.63
N THR A 181 -10.56 -20.48 6.71
CA THR A 181 -10.73 -19.02 6.63
C THR A 181 -9.43 -18.25 6.84
N LEU A 182 -8.41 -18.87 7.45
CA LEU A 182 -7.14 -18.23 7.83
C LEU A 182 -6.47 -17.47 6.67
N ARG A 183 -6.37 -18.08 5.48
CA ARG A 183 -5.74 -17.44 4.31
C ARG A 183 -6.50 -16.18 3.88
N ALA A 184 -7.83 -16.26 3.88
CA ALA A 184 -8.67 -15.12 3.52
C ALA A 184 -8.61 -14.02 4.59
N ILE A 185 -8.58 -14.37 5.88
CA ILE A 185 -8.44 -13.42 6.99
C ILE A 185 -7.11 -12.68 6.90
N ARG A 186 -6.01 -13.41 6.63
CA ARG A 186 -4.68 -12.81 6.39
C ARG A 186 -4.73 -11.86 5.19
N GLY A 187 -5.31 -12.29 4.06
CA GLY A 187 -5.45 -11.45 2.86
C GLY A 187 -6.22 -10.16 3.12
N ALA A 188 -7.39 -10.26 3.78
CA ALA A 188 -8.22 -9.11 4.12
C ALA A 188 -7.49 -8.16 5.09
N SER A 189 -6.86 -8.68 6.14
CA SER A 189 -6.13 -7.87 7.12
C SER A 189 -5.01 -7.06 6.48
N VAL A 190 -4.31 -7.64 5.49
CA VAL A 190 -3.21 -7.00 4.76
C VAL A 190 -3.72 -5.89 3.87
N LEU A 191 -4.72 -6.21 3.05
CA LEU A 191 -5.36 -5.23 2.17
C LEU A 191 -5.87 -4.02 2.94
N LEU A 192 -6.57 -4.25 4.07
CA LEU A 192 -7.09 -3.17 4.92
C LEU A 192 -5.98 -2.33 5.55
N ALA A 193 -4.90 -2.95 6.03
CA ALA A 193 -3.75 -2.21 6.57
C ALA A 193 -3.03 -1.39 5.49
N THR A 194 -2.95 -1.89 4.25
CA THR A 194 -2.31 -1.17 3.14
C THR A 194 -3.03 0.13 2.80
N VAL A 195 -4.36 0.18 2.93
CA VAL A 195 -5.16 1.38 2.58
C VAL A 195 -5.62 2.20 3.77
N SER A 196 -5.26 1.82 5.01
CA SER A 196 -5.88 2.43 6.20
C SER A 196 -5.58 3.92 6.32
N LEU A 197 -4.33 4.35 6.07
CA LEU A 197 -3.92 5.76 6.14
C LEU A 197 -4.70 6.64 5.16
N ALA A 198 -4.79 6.19 3.89
CA ALA A 198 -5.56 6.90 2.88
C ALA A 198 -7.07 6.88 3.18
N THR A 199 -7.59 5.78 3.71
CA THR A 199 -9.00 5.67 4.10
C THR A 199 -9.30 6.61 5.27
N ASP A 200 -8.42 6.69 6.27
CA ASP A 200 -8.52 7.64 7.39
C ASP A 200 -8.56 9.08 6.91
N ARG A 201 -7.65 9.43 5.97
CA ARG A 201 -7.61 10.76 5.35
C ARG A 201 -8.91 11.08 4.60
N ILE A 202 -9.35 10.18 3.72
CA ILE A 202 -10.56 10.38 2.91
C ILE A 202 -11.80 10.52 3.79
N THR A 203 -11.93 9.69 4.82
CA THR A 203 -13.07 9.74 5.74
C THR A 203 -12.88 10.74 6.89
N LYS A 204 -11.81 11.55 6.86
CA LYS A 204 -11.46 12.56 7.87
C LYS A 204 -11.58 12.02 9.29
N GLN A 205 -11.02 10.83 9.55
CA GLN A 205 -11.03 10.24 10.88
C GLN A 205 -10.32 11.15 11.88
N SER A 206 -10.89 11.27 13.08
CA SER A 206 -10.27 11.99 14.20
C SER A 206 -9.12 11.21 14.82
N GLY A 207 -8.16 11.93 15.40
CA GLY A 207 -7.01 11.34 16.07
C GLY A 207 -5.94 10.87 15.09
N LEU A 208 -4.95 10.13 15.61
CA LEU A 208 -3.75 9.76 14.85
C LEU A 208 -4.01 8.63 13.86
N TRP A 209 -3.91 8.92 12.56
CA TRP A 209 -4.10 7.92 11.50
C TRP A 209 -3.06 6.80 11.58
N THR A 210 -1.84 7.14 11.97
CA THR A 210 -0.72 6.19 12.12
C THR A 210 -0.94 5.25 13.29
N ALA A 211 -1.63 5.67 14.35
CA ALA A 211 -2.00 4.79 15.47
C ALA A 211 -3.02 3.72 15.04
N ASN A 212 -4.00 4.10 14.22
CA ASN A 212 -4.97 3.15 13.63
C ASN A 212 -4.26 2.14 12.72
N TRP A 213 -3.34 2.63 11.89
CA TRP A 213 -2.52 1.80 11.00
C TRP A 213 -1.66 0.80 11.77
N MET A 214 -0.98 1.24 12.83
CA MET A 214 -0.20 0.36 13.72
C MET A 214 -1.07 -0.67 14.44
N THR A 215 -2.30 -0.32 14.83
CA THR A 215 -3.23 -1.28 15.45
C THR A 215 -3.59 -2.42 14.49
N LEU A 216 -3.85 -2.09 13.21
CA LEU A 216 -4.09 -3.09 12.17
C LEU A 216 -2.84 -3.96 11.91
N ALA A 217 -1.65 -3.36 11.98
CA ALA A 217 -0.38 -4.07 11.86
C ALA A 217 -0.19 -5.12 12.97
N LEU A 218 -0.43 -4.75 14.22
CA LEU A 218 -0.36 -5.68 15.36
C LEU A 218 -1.36 -6.84 15.24
N GLY A 219 -2.58 -6.56 14.76
CA GLY A 219 -3.57 -7.60 14.52
C GLY A 219 -3.07 -8.69 13.56
N GLN A 220 -2.24 -8.33 12.57
CA GLN A 220 -1.64 -9.31 11.66
C GLN A 220 -0.64 -10.24 12.36
N ARG A 221 0.07 -9.75 13.39
CA ARG A 221 1.05 -10.56 14.15
C ARG A 221 0.40 -11.75 14.86
N ASN A 222 -0.86 -11.63 15.23
CA ASN A 222 -1.58 -12.70 15.94
C ASN A 222 -1.90 -13.90 15.05
N PHE A 223 -1.77 -13.79 13.73
CA PHE A 223 -2.01 -14.89 12.80
C PHE A 223 -0.76 -15.74 12.52
N HIS A 224 0.35 -15.54 13.25
CA HIS A 224 1.56 -16.34 13.11
C HIS A 224 1.50 -17.58 13.99
N THR A 225 1.69 -18.74 13.37
CA THR A 225 2.10 -19.95 14.07
C THR A 225 3.58 -19.79 14.43
N PRO A 226 4.03 -20.07 15.67
CA PRO A 226 5.45 -20.14 15.95
C PRO A 226 6.09 -21.18 15.03
N ALA A 227 7.13 -20.81 14.30
CA ALA A 227 7.95 -21.79 13.61
C ALA A 227 8.49 -22.77 14.66
N SER A 228 8.20 -24.06 14.51
CA SER A 228 8.87 -25.10 15.29
C SER A 228 10.39 -24.92 15.16
N PRO A 229 11.17 -25.15 16.23
CA PRO A 229 12.63 -25.03 16.14
C PRO A 229 13.15 -25.95 15.03
N PRO A 230 14.19 -25.54 14.29
CA PRO A 230 14.68 -26.30 13.15
C PRO A 230 15.20 -27.65 13.63
N GLN A 231 14.42 -28.70 13.42
CA GLN A 231 14.96 -30.05 13.46
C GLN A 231 15.90 -30.17 12.26
N HIS A 232 17.12 -30.62 12.51
CA HIS A 232 18.13 -30.89 11.50
C HIS A 232 17.59 -31.90 10.46
N SER A 233 16.91 -31.42 9.44
CA SER A 233 16.57 -32.16 8.23
C SER A 233 17.00 -31.33 7.03
N THR A 234 17.86 -31.91 6.19
CA THR A 234 18.36 -31.39 4.91
C THR A 234 17.27 -31.32 3.83
N THR A 235 16.08 -30.85 4.20
CA THR A 235 14.93 -30.74 3.32
C THR A 235 14.72 -29.28 2.97
N THR A 236 14.55 -29.04 1.67
CA THR A 236 14.18 -27.77 1.05
C THR A 236 13.14 -27.01 1.90
N PRO A 237 13.30 -25.68 2.12
CA PRO A 237 12.39 -24.92 2.98
C PRO A 237 10.96 -25.08 2.49
N SER A 238 10.04 -25.30 3.43
CA SER A 238 8.62 -25.48 3.13
C SER A 238 8.02 -24.16 2.63
N GLN A 239 6.92 -24.25 1.87
CA GLN A 239 6.23 -23.08 1.31
C GLN A 239 5.77 -22.08 2.38
N ASP A 240 5.55 -22.53 3.62
CA ASP A 240 5.10 -21.72 4.74
C ASP A 240 6.24 -20.94 5.42
N ASP A 241 7.50 -21.39 5.29
CA ASP A 241 8.69 -20.70 5.83
C ASP A 241 8.97 -19.35 5.11
N ILE A 242 8.33 -19.14 3.95
CA ILE A 242 8.42 -17.93 3.14
C ILE A 242 7.40 -16.86 3.61
N GLU A 243 6.44 -17.21 4.47
CA GLU A 243 5.31 -16.36 4.87
C GLU A 243 5.49 -15.55 6.17
N SER A 244 6.72 -15.33 6.65
CA SER A 244 6.93 -14.43 7.81
C SER A 244 6.69 -12.95 7.42
N PRO A 245 6.12 -12.09 8.30
CA PRO A 245 6.00 -10.63 8.09
C PRO A 245 7.35 -9.98 7.82
N SER A 246 8.40 -10.51 8.45
CA SER A 246 9.79 -10.12 8.21
C SER A 246 10.22 -10.30 6.75
N ASN A 247 9.50 -11.10 5.96
CA ASN A 247 9.74 -11.23 4.51
C ASN A 247 8.95 -10.19 3.68
N ARG A 248 7.86 -9.62 4.20
CA ARG A 248 7.04 -8.61 3.48
C ARG A 248 7.62 -7.21 3.57
N TYR A 249 8.03 -6.80 4.78
CA TYR A 249 8.66 -5.51 5.03
C TYR A 249 10.17 -5.60 5.25
N GLY A 250 10.76 -6.81 5.12
CA GLY A 250 12.18 -7.04 5.31
C GLY A 250 12.57 -7.13 6.80
N SER A 251 13.59 -7.94 7.13
CA SER A 251 13.99 -8.16 8.52
C SER A 251 14.60 -6.90 9.15
N PHE A 252 14.01 -6.35 10.20
CA PHE A 252 14.56 -5.15 10.84
C PHE A 252 15.95 -5.38 11.47
N THR A 253 16.28 -6.62 11.79
CA THR A 253 17.53 -7.03 12.44
C THR A 253 18.79 -6.76 11.62
N ASP A 254 18.67 -6.57 10.30
CA ASP A 254 19.80 -6.37 9.40
C ASP A 254 20.49 -5.01 9.57
N ILE A 255 19.79 -4.04 10.17
CA ILE A 255 20.37 -2.71 10.45
C ILE A 255 21.32 -2.87 11.64
N PRO A 256 22.53 -2.30 11.71
CA PRO A 256 23.33 -2.36 12.93
C PRO A 256 22.69 -1.56 14.08
N ALA A 257 22.77 -2.04 15.32
CA ALA A 257 22.21 -1.31 16.46
C ALA A 257 23.00 -0.01 16.71
N PRO A 258 22.32 1.15 16.87
CA PRO A 258 23.00 2.37 17.25
C PRO A 258 23.39 2.28 18.73
N GLY A 259 24.54 2.87 19.07
CA GLY A 259 24.93 3.05 20.47
C GLY A 259 24.23 4.23 21.16
N THR A 260 23.40 4.99 20.44
CA THR A 260 22.81 6.25 20.92
C THR A 260 21.32 6.38 20.58
N ILE A 261 20.61 7.14 21.41
CA ILE A 261 19.21 7.53 21.20
C ILE A 261 19.18 8.99 20.75
N VAL A 262 18.20 9.36 19.93
CA VAL A 262 17.89 10.75 19.60
C VAL A 262 17.88 11.62 20.87
N ALA A 263 18.70 12.66 20.89
CA ALA A 263 18.96 13.47 22.08
C ALA A 263 17.70 14.11 22.68
N ASP A 264 16.76 14.56 21.84
CA ASP A 264 15.49 15.12 22.30
C ASP A 264 14.60 14.08 22.99
N ILE A 265 14.51 12.88 22.41
CA ILE A 265 13.77 11.76 23.01
C ILE A 265 14.44 11.38 24.34
N GLN A 266 15.77 11.26 24.35
CA GLN A 266 16.52 10.92 25.56
C GLN A 266 16.30 11.95 26.68
N ARG A 267 16.37 13.25 26.37
CA ARG A 267 16.08 14.33 27.33
C ARG A 267 14.63 14.29 27.82
N ALA A 268 13.67 14.01 26.94
CA ALA A 268 12.27 13.88 27.32
C ALA A 268 12.05 12.71 28.29
N LEU A 269 12.65 11.55 28.02
CA LEU A 269 12.59 10.38 28.91
C LEU A 269 13.18 10.69 30.29
N TYR A 270 14.35 11.35 30.36
CA TYR A 270 14.96 11.72 31.64
C TYR A 270 14.17 12.78 32.43
N SER A 271 13.46 13.69 31.75
CA SER A 271 12.66 14.74 32.41
C SER A 271 11.55 14.18 33.32
N LYS A 272 11.10 12.95 33.07
CA LYS A 272 10.10 12.24 33.88
C LYS A 272 10.69 11.41 35.03
N GLY A 273 12.01 11.24 35.10
CA GLY A 273 12.68 10.47 36.15
C GLY A 273 12.28 8.98 36.19
N ASN A 274 12.44 8.35 37.36
CA ASN A 274 12.08 6.93 37.60
C ASN A 274 10.56 6.69 37.73
N ASP A 275 9.73 7.74 37.73
CA ASP A 275 8.28 7.64 37.91
C ASP A 275 7.53 7.32 36.61
N CYS A 276 8.25 7.14 35.50
CA CYS A 276 7.65 6.75 34.22
C CYS A 276 7.34 5.25 34.21
N ALA A 277 6.07 4.91 34.43
CA ALA A 277 5.56 3.61 34.02
C ALA A 277 5.90 3.39 32.53
N HIS A 278 6.32 2.19 32.14
CA HIS A 278 6.66 1.83 30.76
C HIS A 278 7.98 2.42 30.20
N LEU A 279 8.88 2.93 31.05
CA LEU A 279 10.17 3.50 30.62
C LEU A 279 11.00 2.53 29.77
N GLU A 280 11.05 1.24 30.13
CA GLU A 280 11.78 0.21 29.39
C GLU A 280 11.26 0.07 27.95
N THR A 281 9.93 0.01 27.79
CA THR A 281 9.27 -0.09 26.47
C THR A 281 9.57 1.15 25.63
N LEU A 282 9.37 2.34 26.19
CA LEU A 282 9.66 3.60 25.49
C LEU A 282 11.13 3.71 25.10
N HIS A 283 12.06 3.28 25.97
CA HIS A 283 13.48 3.29 25.69
C HIS A 283 13.84 2.34 24.55
N LYS A 284 13.29 1.12 24.57
CA LYS A 284 13.47 0.12 23.52
C LYS A 284 12.97 0.64 22.16
N ASP A 285 11.75 1.16 22.10
CA ASP A 285 11.17 1.67 20.84
C ASP A 285 11.92 2.91 20.33
N ALA A 286 12.40 3.78 21.24
CA ALA A 286 13.25 4.92 20.91
C ALA A 286 14.63 4.48 20.36
N MET A 287 15.24 3.43 20.91
CA MET A 287 16.49 2.86 20.38
C MET A 287 16.31 2.33 18.96
N GLU A 288 15.24 1.57 18.72
CA GLU A 288 15.00 1.01 17.38
C GLU A 288 14.59 2.10 16.36
N LEU A 289 13.95 3.18 16.80
CA LEU A 289 13.75 4.35 15.94
C LEU A 289 15.08 5.04 15.62
N SER A 290 15.95 5.20 16.61
CA SER A 290 17.28 5.77 16.44
C SER A 290 18.12 4.93 15.47
N ARG A 291 17.89 3.61 15.44
CA ARG A 291 18.52 2.67 14.51
C ARG A 291 18.15 2.96 13.06
N LEU A 292 16.88 3.28 12.81
CA LEU A 292 16.43 3.73 11.48
C LEU A 292 17.04 5.06 11.08
N ILE A 293 17.19 5.99 12.01
CA ILE A 293 17.78 7.30 11.72
C ILE A 293 19.27 7.14 11.39
N ALA A 294 20.01 6.28 12.11
CA ALA A 294 21.43 6.06 11.90
C ALA A 294 21.76 5.55 10.49
N VAL A 295 20.87 4.74 9.91
CA VAL A 295 20.99 4.25 8.52
C VAL A 295 21.10 5.38 7.50
N LEU A 296 20.53 6.55 7.79
CA LEU A 296 20.56 7.70 6.89
C LEU A 296 21.96 8.33 6.76
N GLU A 297 22.93 7.93 7.60
CA GLU A 297 24.34 8.32 7.50
C GLU A 297 25.04 7.74 6.27
N HIS A 298 24.50 6.64 5.73
CA HIS A 298 25.12 5.89 4.65
C HIS A 298 24.24 5.92 3.40
N PRO A 299 24.81 5.72 2.20
CA PRO A 299 24.01 5.52 1.00
C PRO A 299 23.06 4.32 1.17
N TYR A 300 21.80 4.52 0.82
CA TYR A 300 20.74 3.51 0.93
C TYR A 300 20.00 3.35 -0.40
N GLU A 301 19.48 2.15 -0.63
CA GLU A 301 18.49 1.92 -1.69
C GLU A 301 17.10 2.36 -1.19
N GLU A 302 16.38 3.17 -1.98
CA GLU A 302 15.08 3.73 -1.56
C GLU A 302 14.05 2.63 -1.22
N SER A 303 13.99 1.57 -2.03
CA SER A 303 13.04 0.47 -1.83
C SER A 303 13.34 -0.31 -0.53
N TRP A 304 14.61 -0.40 -0.17
CA TRP A 304 15.06 -1.04 1.06
C TRP A 304 14.74 -0.16 2.27
N LEU A 305 14.99 1.15 2.20
CA LEU A 305 14.68 2.08 3.28
C LEU A 305 13.17 2.15 3.55
N GLU A 306 12.36 2.22 2.49
CA GLU A 306 10.89 2.17 2.58
C GLU A 306 10.42 0.94 3.36
N LYS A 307 10.99 -0.23 3.03
CA LYS A 307 10.71 -1.51 3.71
C LYS A 307 11.06 -1.43 5.20
N LYS A 308 12.24 -0.93 5.56
CA LYS A 308 12.67 -0.81 6.97
C LYS A 308 11.81 0.18 7.77
N ILE A 309 11.41 1.32 7.19
CA ILE A 309 10.50 2.28 7.84
C ILE A 309 9.16 1.61 8.16
N LYS A 310 8.61 0.79 7.26
CA LYS A 310 7.39 0.03 7.52
C LYS A 310 7.62 -1.08 8.55
N ALA A 311 8.72 -1.81 8.45
CA ALA A 311 9.06 -2.90 9.38
C ALA A 311 9.15 -2.42 10.83
N TRP A 312 9.54 -1.16 11.10
CA TRP A 312 9.50 -0.62 12.47
C TRP A 312 8.09 -0.68 13.06
N ALA A 313 7.08 -0.16 12.35
CA ALA A 313 5.69 -0.23 12.80
C ALA A 313 5.14 -1.66 12.82
N PHE A 314 5.52 -2.50 11.84
CA PHE A 314 4.90 -3.82 11.64
C PHE A 314 5.58 -4.96 12.37
N ASP A 315 6.86 -4.88 12.69
CA ASP A 315 7.64 -6.00 13.24
C ASP A 315 8.36 -5.65 14.55
N VAL A 316 8.65 -4.37 14.79
CA VAL A 316 9.49 -3.95 15.93
C VAL A 316 8.67 -3.44 17.10
N VAL A 317 7.80 -2.47 16.85
CA VAL A 317 7.06 -1.77 17.90
C VAL A 317 6.20 -2.72 18.71
N SER A 318 6.25 -2.62 20.04
CA SER A 318 5.49 -3.48 20.95
C SER A 318 3.97 -3.17 20.95
N PRO A 319 3.09 -4.14 21.29
CA PRO A 319 1.68 -3.85 21.52
C PRO A 319 1.43 -2.78 22.59
N GLU A 320 2.29 -2.78 23.62
CA GLU A 320 2.26 -1.80 24.71
C GLU A 320 2.53 -0.38 24.20
N PHE A 321 3.54 -0.16 23.36
CA PHE A 321 3.81 1.15 22.78
C PHE A 321 2.65 1.70 21.95
N VAL A 322 2.03 0.85 21.12
CA VAL A 322 0.87 1.28 20.33
C VAL A 322 -0.28 1.69 21.24
N GLU A 323 -0.48 1.01 22.37
CA GLU A 323 -1.47 1.42 23.35
C GLU A 323 -1.11 2.73 24.05
N LEU A 324 0.17 2.97 24.39
CA LEU A 324 0.64 4.26 24.91
C LEU A 324 0.37 5.40 23.92
N VAL A 325 0.61 5.18 22.62
CA VAL A 325 0.28 6.14 21.55
C VAL A 325 -1.23 6.41 21.49
N ARG A 326 -2.06 5.35 21.54
CA ARG A 326 -3.53 5.47 21.53
C ARG A 326 -4.08 6.22 22.73
N GLN A 327 -3.42 6.07 23.89
CA GLN A 327 -3.73 6.79 25.12
C GLN A 327 -3.14 8.21 25.15
N ALA A 328 -2.55 8.67 24.05
CA ALA A 328 -1.92 9.98 23.93
C ALA A 328 -0.83 10.24 24.99
N GLN A 329 -0.10 9.19 25.39
CA GLN A 329 1.00 9.33 26.35
C GLN A 329 2.10 10.22 25.76
N PRO A 330 2.45 11.35 26.40
CA PRO A 330 3.29 12.37 25.76
C PRO A 330 4.65 11.87 25.25
N LEU A 331 5.32 10.99 26.01
CA LEU A 331 6.62 10.44 25.61
C LEU A 331 6.52 9.51 24.38
N ALA A 332 5.44 8.70 24.31
CA ALA A 332 5.18 7.87 23.13
C ALA A 332 4.87 8.72 21.89
N LEU A 333 4.15 9.83 22.07
CA LEU A 333 3.85 10.77 20.99
C LEU A 333 5.10 11.50 20.47
N ILE A 334 6.06 11.82 21.33
CA ILE A 334 7.35 12.38 20.91
C ILE A 334 8.12 11.37 20.04
N ILE A 335 8.20 10.10 20.47
CA ILE A 335 8.83 9.03 19.67
C ILE A 335 8.12 8.88 18.32
N LEU A 336 6.78 8.85 18.32
CA LEU A 336 5.98 8.77 17.11
C LEU A 336 6.22 9.96 16.17
N ALA A 337 6.41 11.18 16.68
CA ALA A 337 6.69 12.36 15.85
C ALA A 337 8.01 12.20 15.06
N TYR A 338 9.06 11.66 15.67
CA TYR A 338 10.32 11.36 14.95
C TYR A 338 10.14 10.24 13.92
N TYR A 339 9.31 9.23 14.22
CA TYR A 339 8.96 8.21 13.23
C TYR A 339 8.20 8.82 12.03
N LEU A 340 7.25 9.73 12.28
CA LEU A 340 6.51 10.44 11.23
C LEU A 340 7.42 11.32 10.37
N ALA A 341 8.52 11.86 10.92
CA ALA A 341 9.51 12.58 10.12
C ALA A 341 10.15 11.69 9.04
N LEU A 342 10.30 10.38 9.32
CA LEU A 342 10.82 9.41 8.34
C LEU A 342 9.85 9.15 7.18
N PHE A 343 8.56 9.52 7.28
CA PHE A 343 7.61 9.34 6.17
C PHE A 343 7.99 10.18 4.94
N ARG A 344 8.81 11.21 5.10
CA ARG A 344 9.38 12.00 3.99
C ARG A 344 10.31 11.19 3.07
N PHE A 345 10.82 10.06 3.56
CA PHE A 345 11.60 9.10 2.74
C PHE A 345 10.73 8.04 2.06
N LEU A 346 9.43 7.98 2.37
CA LEU A 346 8.51 7.10 1.66
C LEU A 346 8.21 7.66 0.26
N PRO A 347 7.79 6.80 -0.69
CA PRO A 347 7.37 7.23 -2.01
C PRO A 347 6.21 8.23 -1.94
N ASP A 348 6.27 9.27 -2.78
CA ASP A 348 5.18 10.25 -2.91
C ASP A 348 3.98 9.61 -3.60
N THR A 349 3.17 8.96 -2.79
CA THR A 349 2.05 8.13 -3.19
C THR A 349 0.84 8.50 -2.38
N TRP A 350 -0.34 8.28 -2.96
CA TRP A 350 -1.61 8.55 -2.29
C TRP A 350 -1.73 7.85 -0.93
N THR A 351 -1.01 6.76 -0.68
CA THR A 351 -1.02 6.04 0.60
C THR A 351 -0.55 6.91 1.78
N TYR A 352 0.57 7.62 1.62
CA TYR A 352 1.21 8.38 2.71
C TYR A 352 0.97 9.89 2.64
N GLN A 353 0.34 10.37 1.56
CA GLN A 353 0.10 11.78 1.32
C GLN A 353 -0.58 12.45 2.53
N GLY A 354 0.05 13.50 3.05
CA GLY A 354 -0.46 14.32 4.15
C GLY A 354 -0.45 13.68 5.54
N VAL A 355 -0.06 12.40 5.68
CA VAL A 355 -0.13 11.67 6.96
C VAL A 355 0.80 12.30 8.00
N ALA A 356 2.07 12.52 7.66
CA ALA A 356 3.04 13.10 8.59
C ALA A 356 2.64 14.52 9.02
N THR A 357 2.15 15.34 8.10
CA THR A 357 1.67 16.70 8.38
C THR A 357 0.47 16.69 9.32
N HIS A 358 -0.51 15.82 9.06
CA HIS A 358 -1.70 15.67 9.89
C HIS A 358 -1.32 15.20 11.30
N ASP A 359 -0.67 14.04 11.42
CA ASP A 359 -0.43 13.41 12.72
C ASP A 359 0.58 14.19 13.58
N ILE A 360 1.60 14.84 13.00
CA ILE A 360 2.48 15.75 13.76
C ILE A 360 1.71 16.97 14.26
N GLY A 361 0.74 17.47 13.47
CA GLY A 361 -0.17 18.54 13.88
C GLY A 361 -1.05 18.13 15.06
N GLU A 362 -1.67 16.95 14.99
CA GLU A 362 -2.46 16.37 16.08
C GLU A 362 -1.62 16.17 17.34
N ILE A 363 -0.39 15.65 17.21
CA ILE A 363 0.55 15.50 18.33
C ILE A 363 0.87 16.86 18.96
N TYR A 364 1.18 17.88 18.15
CA TYR A 364 1.47 19.24 18.64
C TYR A 364 0.31 19.84 19.43
N ASN A 365 -0.92 19.58 19.01
CA ASN A 365 -2.12 20.07 19.69
C ASN A 365 -2.45 19.28 20.97
N THR A 366 -1.89 18.08 21.14
CA THR A 366 -2.22 17.15 22.24
C THR A 366 -1.22 17.22 23.38
N ILE A 367 0.07 17.39 23.11
CA ILE A 367 1.12 17.37 24.14
C ILE A 367 1.15 18.66 24.97
N ASP A 368 1.64 18.55 26.21
CA ASP A 368 1.85 19.71 27.09
C ASP A 368 2.79 20.75 26.43
N PRO A 369 2.48 22.06 26.51
CA PRO A 369 3.36 23.13 26.01
C PRO A 369 4.83 23.02 26.45
N ALA A 370 5.11 22.50 27.64
CA ALA A 370 6.47 22.28 28.13
C ALA A 370 7.25 21.22 27.32
N LEU A 371 6.53 20.30 26.67
CA LEU A 371 7.10 19.22 25.87
C LEU A 371 7.19 19.54 24.36
N VAL A 372 6.57 20.63 23.91
CA VAL A 372 6.56 21.06 22.51
C VAL A 372 7.97 21.24 21.93
N GLY A 373 8.93 21.66 22.75
CA GLY A 373 10.33 21.80 22.33
C GLY A 373 10.93 20.50 21.77
N TYR A 374 10.51 19.34 22.31
CA TYR A 374 11.00 18.02 21.91
C TYR A 374 10.49 17.54 20.55
N ILE A 375 9.49 18.19 19.94
CA ILE A 375 8.98 17.84 18.60
C ILE A 375 9.33 18.90 17.54
N SER A 376 10.24 19.83 17.86
CA SER A 376 10.67 20.88 16.93
C SER A 376 11.32 20.32 15.67
N VAL A 377 12.20 19.33 15.79
CA VAL A 377 12.86 18.67 14.66
C VAL A 377 11.86 17.97 13.72
N PRO A 378 10.94 17.11 14.21
CA PRO A 378 9.87 16.56 13.38
C PRO A 378 9.05 17.62 12.63
N LYS A 379 8.73 18.76 13.27
CA LYS A 379 8.00 19.85 12.61
C LYS A 379 8.83 20.51 11.50
N MET A 380 10.12 20.72 11.74
CA MET A 380 11.03 21.27 10.72
C MET A 380 11.22 20.31 9.55
N ALA A 381 11.27 18.99 9.80
CA ALA A 381 11.39 17.96 8.76
C ALA A 381 10.30 18.04 7.69
N LEU A 382 9.08 18.46 8.05
CA LEU A 382 7.98 18.64 7.11
C LEU A 382 8.23 19.73 6.05
N GLN A 383 9.11 20.69 6.35
CA GLN A 383 9.42 21.82 5.46
C GLN A 383 10.63 21.56 4.56
N ILE A 384 11.37 20.47 4.79
CA ILE A 384 12.57 20.13 4.02
C ILE A 384 12.17 19.24 2.84
N ASN A 385 12.43 19.73 1.62
CA ASN A 385 12.19 18.98 0.38
C ASN A 385 13.41 18.17 -0.08
N ASP A 386 14.62 18.62 0.27
CA ASP A 386 15.85 17.91 -0.06
C ASP A 386 16.05 16.72 0.90
N ARG A 387 16.00 15.50 0.37
CA ARG A 387 16.14 14.26 1.16
C ARG A 387 17.52 14.14 1.84
N THR A 388 18.56 14.68 1.24
CA THR A 388 19.93 14.66 1.80
C THR A 388 20.04 15.62 2.99
N ALA A 389 19.53 16.84 2.85
CA ALA A 389 19.47 17.80 3.95
C ALA A 389 18.58 17.31 5.10
N LEU A 390 17.46 16.66 4.77
CA LEU A 390 16.59 16.03 5.78
C LEU A 390 17.31 14.91 6.53
N ALA A 391 18.00 14.02 5.80
CA ALA A 391 18.80 12.94 6.39
C ALA A 391 19.87 13.51 7.33
N GLN A 392 20.64 14.51 6.89
CA GLN A 392 21.66 15.17 7.71
C GLN A 392 21.06 15.78 8.99
N MET A 393 19.90 16.43 8.89
CA MET A 393 19.21 16.99 10.06
C MET A 393 18.81 15.90 11.07
N LEU A 394 18.16 14.82 10.62
CA LEU A 394 17.72 13.75 11.52
C LEU A 394 18.90 13.02 12.16
N VAL A 395 19.95 12.73 11.37
CA VAL A 395 21.21 12.14 11.85
C VAL A 395 21.87 13.02 12.92
N SER A 396 21.87 14.34 12.74
CA SER A 396 22.48 15.26 13.71
C SER A 396 21.86 15.17 15.12
N CYS A 397 20.64 14.63 15.23
CA CYS A 397 19.97 14.40 16.50
C CYS A 397 20.49 13.18 17.27
N LEU A 398 21.20 12.25 16.62
CA LEU A 398 21.82 11.08 17.27
C LEU A 398 23.14 11.39 17.96
N SER A 399 23.77 12.49 17.56
CA SER A 399 25.05 12.94 18.09
C SER A 399 24.84 13.92 19.24
N THR A 400 25.22 13.52 20.44
CA THR A 400 25.62 14.49 21.45
C THR A 400 26.79 15.29 20.87
N ARG A 401 26.60 16.58 20.59
CA ARG A 401 27.73 17.50 20.54
C ARG A 401 28.40 17.43 21.91
N GLY A 402 29.43 16.60 22.04
CA GLY A 402 30.53 16.85 22.96
C GLY A 402 31.23 18.15 22.54
N GLN A 403 30.58 19.29 22.78
CA GLN A 403 31.27 20.53 23.08
C GLN A 403 31.37 20.59 24.59
N GLU A 404 32.29 19.80 25.16
CA GLU A 404 33.07 20.36 26.26
C GLU A 404 33.77 21.57 25.65
N THR A 405 33.26 22.74 25.99
CA THR A 405 33.95 24.00 25.81
C THR A 405 35.31 23.86 26.47
N GLY A 406 36.34 23.62 25.65
CA GLY A 406 37.68 24.09 25.96
C GLY A 406 37.58 25.59 26.17
N CYS A 407 37.51 26.00 27.43
CA CYS A 407 37.89 27.34 27.83
C CYS A 407 39.17 27.16 28.66
N THR A 408 40.28 27.48 27.97
CA THR A 408 41.55 28.03 28.46
C THR A 408 41.76 28.13 29.96
#